data_AF-A0A3C1GDN1-F1
#
_entry.id   AF-A0A3C1GDN1-F1
#
_cell.length_a   1.000
_cell.length_b   1.000
_cell.length_c   1.000
_cell.angle_alpha   90.00
_cell.angle_beta   90.00
_cell.angle_gamma   90.00
#
_symmetry.space_group_name_H-M   'P 1'
#
loop_
_entity.id
_entity.type
_entity.pdbx_description
1 polymer ?
#
loop_
_entity_poly.entity_id
_entity_poly.type
_entity_poly.pdbx_seq_one_letter_code
_entity_poly.pdbx_strand_id
1 'polypeptide(L)'
;MTCLLYGIVFSQSGAPGSGHPPPGLPPGVGGAPVRLIVEGGLSAAVSWIEPPDLTPNVARALSYAGVVEALHADRAVLPMRYGCLFEEERQVVELLAVHGQQYAAALRGLDGCVEMGVRVLLPTESSSPLPSFGSESGGASGRAYLTARAAGHARAEEVAGALAAVVARLRAA
;
A
#
# COMPACT_ATOMS: atom_id res chain seq x y z
N MET A 1 -20.79 -12.38 10.34
CA MET A 1 -19.34 -12.18 10.45
C MET A 1 -18.78 -11.97 9.06
N THR A 2 -17.89 -11.00 8.87
CA THR A 2 -17.21 -10.74 7.59
C THR A 2 -15.73 -11.09 7.72
N CYS A 3 -15.16 -11.59 6.65
CA CYS A 3 -13.75 -11.94 6.53
C CYS A 3 -12.96 -10.73 6.04
N LEU A 4 -12.07 -10.19 6.87
CA LEU A 4 -11.13 -9.13 6.48
C LEU A 4 -9.82 -9.75 5.99
N LEU A 5 -9.40 -9.40 4.77
CA LEU A 5 -8.16 -9.86 4.15
C LEU A 5 -7.02 -8.86 4.40
N TYR A 6 -5.90 -9.36 4.93
CA TYR A 6 -4.70 -8.57 5.24
C TYR A 6 -3.67 -8.61 4.11
N GLY A 7 -3.40 -9.81 3.59
CA GLY A 7 -2.36 -10.01 2.61
C GLY A 7 -2.33 -11.43 2.06
N ILE A 8 -1.60 -11.61 0.97
CA ILE A 8 -1.39 -12.90 0.31
C ILE A 8 0.10 -13.22 0.35
N VAL A 9 0.43 -14.47 0.71
CA VAL A 9 1.80 -14.98 0.79
C VAL A 9 1.88 -16.35 0.11
N PHE A 10 3.10 -16.85 -0.13
CA PHE A 10 3.27 -18.26 -0.49
C PHE A 10 2.89 -19.16 0.69
N SER A 11 2.20 -20.26 0.38
CA SER A 11 1.92 -21.30 1.36
C SER A 11 3.23 -22.03 1.71
N GLN A 12 3.49 -22.22 2.99
CA GLN A 12 4.61 -23.08 3.42
C GLN A 12 4.16 -24.54 3.37
N SER A 13 5.07 -25.43 2.98
CA SER A 13 4.79 -26.85 2.89
C SER A 13 4.49 -27.43 4.29
N GLY A 14 3.22 -27.76 4.50
CA GLY A 14 2.65 -28.47 5.64
C GLY A 14 1.46 -29.30 5.13
N ALA A 15 0.78 -30.06 5.99
CA ALA A 15 -0.34 -30.89 5.57
C ALA A 15 -1.37 -30.08 4.73
N PRO A 16 -1.94 -30.65 3.66
CA PRO A 16 -2.91 -29.95 2.82
C PRO A 16 -4.08 -29.45 3.69
N GLY A 17 -4.35 -28.13 3.62
CA GLY A 17 -5.38 -27.48 4.43
C GLY A 17 -4.90 -26.89 5.77
N SER A 18 -3.65 -27.10 6.19
CA SER A 18 -3.07 -26.43 7.37
C SER A 18 -1.99 -25.42 6.98
N GLY A 19 -2.41 -24.21 6.61
CA GLY A 19 -1.48 -23.08 6.58
C GLY A 19 -1.05 -22.76 8.01
N HIS A 20 0.21 -22.98 8.35
CA HIS A 20 0.72 -22.57 9.66
C HIS A 20 0.97 -21.05 9.63
N PRO A 21 0.28 -20.25 10.47
CA PRO A 21 0.56 -18.81 10.55
C PRO A 21 2.01 -18.58 10.99
N PRO A 22 2.68 -17.51 10.55
CA PRO A 22 4.02 -17.22 11.02
C PRO A 22 4.10 -17.19 12.56
N PRO A 23 5.19 -17.70 13.16
CA PRO A 23 5.40 -17.57 14.60
C PRO A 23 5.32 -16.09 15.02
N GLY A 24 4.54 -15.79 16.06
CA GLY A 24 4.41 -14.42 16.56
C GLY A 24 3.50 -13.50 15.74
N LEU A 25 2.64 -14.05 14.87
CA LEU A 25 1.61 -13.26 14.18
C LEU A 25 0.71 -12.55 15.22
N PRO A 26 0.65 -11.21 15.23
CA PRO A 26 -0.18 -10.48 16.17
C PRO A 26 -1.67 -10.70 15.87
N PRO A 27 -2.56 -10.44 16.84
CA PRO A 27 -3.99 -10.39 16.57
C PRO A 27 -4.29 -9.30 15.55
N GLY A 28 -5.33 -9.54 14.75
CA GLY A 28 -5.79 -8.61 13.73
C GLY A 28 -6.61 -7.45 14.30
N VAL A 29 -7.30 -6.75 13.41
CA VAL A 29 -8.18 -5.63 13.75
C VAL A 29 -9.23 -6.07 14.78
N GLY A 30 -9.36 -5.31 15.85
CA GLY A 30 -10.30 -5.62 16.94
C GLY A 30 -9.88 -6.79 17.84
N GLY A 31 -8.62 -7.24 17.76
CA GLY A 31 -8.12 -8.37 18.54
C GLY A 31 -8.48 -9.74 17.95
N ALA A 32 -9.07 -9.77 16.74
CA ALA A 32 -9.52 -11.01 16.13
C ALA A 32 -8.32 -11.91 15.73
N PRO A 33 -8.40 -13.23 15.95
CA PRO A 33 -7.33 -14.13 15.56
C PRO A 33 -7.18 -14.16 14.03
N VAL A 34 -5.93 -14.05 13.56
CA VAL A 34 -5.61 -14.16 12.13
C VAL A 34 -5.40 -15.63 11.77
N ARG A 35 -6.00 -16.05 10.66
CA ARG A 35 -5.94 -17.40 10.10
C ARG A 35 -5.45 -17.34 8.66
N LEU A 36 -4.95 -18.47 8.15
CA LEU A 36 -4.56 -18.61 6.75
C LEU A 36 -5.60 -19.48 6.01
N ILE A 37 -6.09 -18.98 4.88
CA ILE A 37 -6.85 -19.76 3.90
C ILE A 37 -5.89 -20.13 2.78
N VAL A 38 -5.76 -21.42 2.48
CA VAL A 38 -4.77 -21.96 1.53
C VAL A 38 -5.47 -22.39 0.23
N GLU A 39 -4.93 -21.97 -0.91
CA GLU A 39 -5.39 -22.41 -2.24
C GLU A 39 -4.25 -22.26 -3.26
N GLY A 40 -4.07 -23.23 -4.15
CA GLY A 40 -3.10 -23.13 -5.25
C GLY A 40 -1.64 -22.83 -4.85
N GLY A 41 -1.20 -23.25 -3.66
CA GLY A 41 0.15 -22.94 -3.16
C GLY A 41 0.32 -21.52 -2.60
N LEU A 42 -0.77 -20.76 -2.50
CA LEU A 42 -0.84 -19.46 -1.86
C LEU A 42 -1.58 -19.54 -0.54
N SER A 43 -1.43 -18.52 0.29
CA SER A 43 -2.17 -18.38 1.54
C SER A 43 -2.62 -16.94 1.73
N ALA A 44 -3.92 -16.76 1.98
CA ALA A 44 -4.53 -15.50 2.33
C ALA A 44 -4.62 -15.38 3.86
N ALA A 45 -4.02 -14.33 4.42
CA ALA A 45 -4.14 -14.02 5.85
C ALA A 45 -5.42 -13.24 6.11
N VAL A 46 -6.30 -13.79 6.94
CA VAL A 46 -7.64 -13.27 7.18
C VAL A 46 -8.02 -13.27 8.65
N SER A 47 -8.98 -12.44 9.04
CA SER A 47 -9.65 -12.52 10.34
C SER A 47 -11.15 -12.41 10.18
N TRP A 48 -11.90 -13.20 10.92
CA TRP A 48 -13.35 -13.10 11.01
C TRP A 48 -13.72 -12.07 12.07
N ILE A 49 -14.46 -11.06 11.65
CA ILE A 49 -14.89 -9.95 12.51
C ILE A 49 -16.40 -9.77 12.41
N GLU A 50 -17.03 -9.32 13.48
CA GLU A 50 -18.43 -8.89 13.46
C GLU A 50 -18.46 -7.41 13.06
N PRO A 51 -19.06 -7.02 11.92
CA PRO A 51 -19.10 -5.62 11.52
C PRO A 51 -20.35 -4.95 12.11
N PRO A 52 -20.27 -3.65 12.40
CA PRO A 52 -20.92 -2.78 11.42
C PRO A 52 -20.06 -1.62 10.92
N ASP A 53 -18.95 -1.31 11.59
CA ASP A 53 -18.12 -0.17 11.23
C ASP A 53 -16.62 -0.50 11.24
N LEU A 54 -16.05 -0.62 10.04
CA LEU A 54 -14.62 -0.74 9.81
C LEU A 54 -13.95 0.59 9.46
N THR A 55 -14.62 1.73 9.69
CA THR A 55 -14.06 3.07 9.44
C THR A 55 -12.61 3.11 9.95
N PRO A 56 -11.65 3.43 9.06
CA PRO A 56 -10.25 3.50 9.45
C PRO A 56 -10.08 4.48 10.60
N ASN A 57 -9.51 3.99 11.69
CA ASN A 57 -8.95 4.83 12.73
C ASN A 57 -7.50 4.39 12.96
N VAL A 58 -6.73 5.21 13.68
CA VAL A 58 -5.30 4.96 13.88
C VAL A 58 -5.05 3.56 14.48
N ALA A 59 -5.81 3.15 15.49
CA ALA A 59 -5.63 1.86 16.14
C ALA A 59 -5.90 0.67 15.20
N ARG A 60 -6.98 0.74 14.40
CA ARG A 60 -7.34 -0.28 13.41
C ARG A 60 -6.31 -0.35 12.28
N ALA A 61 -5.87 0.81 11.79
CA ALA A 61 -4.86 0.90 10.75
C ALA A 61 -3.52 0.31 11.22
N LEU A 62 -3.09 0.63 12.45
CA LEU A 62 -1.87 0.07 13.04
C LEU A 62 -2.00 -1.45 13.30
N SER A 63 -3.16 -1.92 13.75
CA SER A 63 -3.38 -3.38 13.93
C SER A 63 -3.31 -4.11 12.59
N TYR A 64 -3.90 -3.53 11.54
CA TYR A 64 -3.81 -4.08 10.18
C TYR A 64 -2.37 -4.09 9.67
N ALA A 65 -1.66 -2.97 9.82
CA ALA A 65 -0.25 -2.85 9.44
C ALA A 65 0.62 -3.86 10.20
N GLY A 66 0.41 -4.06 11.50
CA GLY A 66 1.17 -5.01 12.30
C GLY A 66 1.05 -6.46 11.82
N VAL A 67 -0.13 -6.88 11.34
CA VAL A 67 -0.30 -8.20 10.70
C VAL A 67 0.50 -8.27 9.40
N VAL A 68 0.42 -7.24 8.55
CA VAL A 68 1.16 -7.19 7.28
C VAL A 68 2.67 -7.18 7.51
N GLU A 69 3.16 -6.43 8.50
CA GLU A 69 4.57 -6.37 8.90
C GLU A 69 5.07 -7.72 9.41
N ALA A 70 4.27 -8.41 10.23
CA ALA A 70 4.62 -9.75 10.72
C ALA A 70 4.68 -10.79 9.58
N LEU A 71 3.79 -10.69 8.59
CA LEU A 71 3.87 -11.52 7.38
C LEU A 71 5.14 -11.20 6.58
N HIS A 72 5.45 -9.91 6.40
CA HIS A 72 6.63 -9.46 5.66
C HIS A 72 7.95 -9.88 6.33
N ALA A 73 8.02 -9.83 7.66
CA ALA A 73 9.18 -10.25 8.42
C ALA A 73 9.48 -11.75 8.26
N ASP A 74 8.47 -12.56 7.95
CA ASP A 74 8.60 -14.00 7.72
C ASP A 74 8.85 -14.35 6.25
N ARG A 75 8.14 -13.69 5.31
CA ARG A 75 8.28 -13.95 3.85
C ARG A 75 7.73 -12.83 2.96
N ALA A 76 7.95 -12.94 1.66
CA ALA A 76 7.34 -12.05 0.68
C ALA A 76 5.80 -12.02 0.83
N VAL A 77 5.23 -10.81 0.84
CA VAL A 77 3.80 -10.57 1.03
C VAL A 77 3.29 -9.61 -0.03
N LEU A 78 2.05 -9.83 -0.48
CA LEU A 78 1.24 -8.85 -1.19
C LEU A 78 0.24 -8.26 -0.20
N PRO A 79 0.49 -7.06 0.35
CA PRO A 79 -0.46 -6.40 1.23
C PRO A 79 -1.75 -6.08 0.46
N MET A 80 -2.89 -6.40 1.04
CA MET A 80 -4.18 -6.01 0.48
C MET A 80 -4.57 -4.63 0.98
N ARG A 81 -5.50 -3.99 0.27
CA ARG A 81 -6.04 -2.72 0.73
C ARG A 81 -6.85 -2.95 2.00
N TYR A 82 -6.68 -2.08 2.99
CA TYR A 82 -7.53 -2.07 4.18
C TYR A 82 -9.02 -2.05 3.79
N GLY A 83 -9.82 -2.90 4.43
CA GLY A 83 -11.25 -3.04 4.13
C GLY A 83 -11.57 -3.95 2.94
N CYS A 84 -10.62 -4.75 2.45
CA CYS A 84 -10.91 -5.87 1.56
C CYS A 84 -11.71 -6.95 2.33
N LEU A 85 -13.02 -6.98 2.11
CA LEU A 85 -13.97 -7.82 2.82
C LEU A 85 -14.56 -8.91 1.93
N PHE A 86 -14.81 -10.07 2.55
CA PHE A 86 -15.54 -11.19 1.98
C PHE A 86 -16.61 -11.63 2.97
N GLU A 87 -17.73 -12.12 2.45
CA GLU A 87 -18.83 -12.66 3.27
C GLU A 87 -18.52 -14.11 3.68
N GLU A 88 -17.82 -14.84 2.82
CA GLU A 88 -17.58 -16.27 2.97
C GLU A 88 -16.14 -16.66 2.61
N GLU A 89 -15.65 -17.73 3.23
CA GLU A 89 -14.33 -18.31 2.98
C GLU A 89 -14.14 -18.70 1.51
N ARG A 90 -15.18 -19.27 0.89
CA ARG A 90 -15.14 -19.70 -0.51
C ARG A 90 -14.79 -18.58 -1.48
N GLN A 91 -15.14 -17.33 -1.17
CA GLN A 91 -14.84 -16.19 -2.03
C GLN A 91 -13.35 -15.84 -1.98
N VAL A 92 -12.69 -16.07 -0.84
CA VAL A 92 -11.24 -15.94 -0.70
C VAL A 92 -10.53 -17.06 -1.46
N VAL A 93 -11.03 -18.30 -1.37
CA VAL A 93 -10.52 -19.43 -2.17
C VAL A 93 -10.64 -19.13 -3.66
N GLU A 94 -11.80 -18.65 -4.12
CA GLU A 94 -12.03 -18.26 -5.51
C GLU A 94 -11.09 -17.14 -5.97
N LEU A 95 -10.87 -16.10 -5.13
CA LEU A 95 -9.90 -15.05 -5.40
C LEU A 95 -8.49 -15.62 -5.64
N LEU A 96 -8.04 -16.52 -4.75
CA LEU A 96 -6.74 -17.15 -4.86
C LEU A 96 -6.64 -18.05 -6.10
N ALA A 97 -7.70 -18.78 -6.43
CA ALA A 97 -7.73 -19.65 -7.61
C ALA A 97 -7.69 -18.84 -8.92
N VAL A 98 -8.52 -17.79 -9.04
CA VAL A 98 -8.64 -16.98 -10.25
C VAL A 98 -7.37 -16.16 -10.52
N HIS A 99 -6.77 -15.58 -9.47
CA HIS A 99 -5.63 -14.68 -9.62
C HIS A 99 -4.28 -15.33 -9.22
N GLY A 100 -4.27 -16.62 -8.90
CA GLY A 100 -3.13 -17.28 -8.27
C GLY A 100 -1.83 -17.17 -9.07
N GLN A 101 -1.88 -17.33 -10.39
CA GLN A 101 -0.69 -17.19 -11.23
C GLN A 101 -0.12 -15.77 -11.19
N GLN A 102 -0.99 -14.75 -11.19
CA GLN A 102 -0.59 -13.35 -11.10
C GLN A 102 0.04 -13.04 -9.74
N TYR A 103 -0.59 -13.49 -8.65
CA TYR A 103 -0.06 -13.30 -7.30
C TYR A 103 1.26 -14.03 -7.09
N ALA A 104 1.39 -15.27 -7.56
CA ALA A 104 2.63 -16.03 -7.49
C ALA A 104 3.77 -15.39 -8.32
N ALA A 105 3.46 -14.77 -9.46
CA ALA A 105 4.45 -14.03 -10.23
C ALA A 105 4.93 -12.77 -9.49
N ALA A 106 4.00 -12.00 -8.91
CA ALA A 106 4.32 -10.82 -8.12
C ALA A 106 5.15 -11.16 -6.87
N LEU A 107 4.74 -12.18 -6.10
CA LEU A 107 5.47 -12.64 -4.91
C LEU A 107 6.90 -13.09 -5.24
N ARG A 108 7.11 -13.81 -6.35
CA ARG A 108 8.47 -14.17 -6.80
C ARG A 108 9.33 -12.95 -7.14
N GLY A 109 8.74 -11.90 -7.68
CA GLY A 109 9.45 -10.64 -7.94
C GLY A 109 9.79 -9.85 -6.68
N LEU A 110 9.10 -10.12 -5.57
CA LEU A 110 9.30 -9.46 -4.28
C LEU A 110 10.18 -10.28 -3.32
N ASP A 111 10.54 -11.51 -3.67
CA ASP A 111 11.34 -12.36 -2.79
C ASP A 111 12.73 -11.75 -2.54
N GLY A 112 13.10 -11.63 -1.27
CA GLY A 112 14.33 -10.94 -0.84
C GLY A 112 14.33 -9.41 -1.01
N CYS A 113 13.23 -8.80 -1.45
CA CYS A 113 13.10 -7.36 -1.61
C CYS A 113 12.50 -6.70 -0.35
N VAL A 114 12.79 -5.41 -0.17
CA VAL A 114 12.16 -4.53 0.83
C VAL A 114 11.55 -3.31 0.15
N GLU A 115 10.44 -2.81 0.68
CA GLU A 115 9.81 -1.57 0.20
C GLU A 115 10.42 -0.35 0.89
N MET A 116 10.78 0.67 0.10
CA MET A 116 11.36 1.93 0.60
C MET A 116 10.54 3.14 0.15
N GLY A 117 9.94 3.84 1.10
CA GLY A 117 9.25 5.12 0.84
C GLY A 117 10.18 6.31 1.03
N VAL A 118 10.53 7.03 -0.05
CA VAL A 118 11.37 8.23 0.01
C VAL A 118 10.50 9.48 -0.08
N ARG A 119 10.58 10.36 0.91
CA ARG A 119 9.93 11.67 0.91
C ARG A 119 10.98 12.77 0.92
N VAL A 120 10.97 13.61 -0.11
CA VAL A 120 11.86 14.78 -0.21
C VAL A 120 11.06 16.01 0.19
N LEU A 121 11.45 16.62 1.32
CA LEU A 121 10.89 17.89 1.77
C LEU A 121 11.74 19.02 1.18
N LEU A 122 11.12 19.85 0.36
CA LEU A 122 11.80 20.99 -0.24
C LEU A 122 11.41 22.26 0.51
N PRO A 123 12.34 23.22 0.66
CA PRO A 123 12.00 24.55 1.15
C PRO A 123 10.94 25.16 0.23
N THR A 124 9.75 25.40 0.79
CA THR A 124 8.78 26.31 0.19
C THR A 124 9.33 27.71 0.36
N GLU A 125 10.19 28.14 -0.56
CA GLU A 125 10.28 29.57 -0.87
C GLU A 125 8.85 29.98 -1.19
N SER A 126 8.25 30.78 -0.31
CA SER A 126 6.86 31.24 -0.33
C SER A 126 6.31 31.25 -1.74
N SER A 127 5.48 30.26 -2.07
CA SER A 127 4.76 30.26 -3.33
C SER A 127 3.94 31.54 -3.32
N SER A 128 4.38 32.56 -4.05
CA SER A 128 3.52 33.69 -4.32
C SER A 128 2.25 33.08 -4.92
N PRO A 129 1.07 33.34 -4.33
CA PRO A 129 -0.14 32.68 -4.77
C PRO A 129 -0.28 32.85 -6.27
N LEU A 130 -0.64 31.76 -6.96
CA LEU A 130 -1.07 31.85 -8.36
C LEU A 130 -2.12 32.98 -8.42
N PRO A 131 -1.98 33.97 -9.33
CA PRO A 131 -2.94 35.06 -9.40
C PRO A 131 -4.34 34.47 -9.61
N SER A 132 -5.21 34.68 -8.64
CA SER A 132 -6.61 34.24 -8.69
C SER A 132 -7.31 35.00 -9.81
N PHE A 133 -8.06 34.29 -10.65
CA PHE A 133 -8.89 34.90 -11.68
C PHE A 133 -10.10 35.56 -11.01
N GLY A 134 -9.98 36.86 -10.75
CA GLY A 134 -11.04 37.74 -10.30
C GLY A 134 -10.80 39.18 -10.78
N SER A 135 -11.40 39.50 -11.93
CA SER A 135 -11.83 40.80 -12.50
C SER A 135 -11.72 42.07 -11.60
N GLU A 136 -11.27 43.26 -12.00
CA GLU A 136 -11.00 43.91 -13.31
C GLU A 136 -9.96 45.06 -13.20
N SER A 137 -9.39 45.43 -14.36
CA SER A 137 -8.71 46.70 -14.69
C SER A 137 -7.36 47.04 -14.06
N GLY A 138 -6.31 46.34 -14.50
CA GLY A 138 -4.91 46.81 -14.38
C GLY A 138 -3.85 45.70 -14.31
N GLY A 139 -3.25 45.31 -15.44
CA GLY A 139 -1.83 44.94 -15.46
C GLY A 139 -1.39 43.47 -15.26
N ALA A 140 -2.25 42.50 -14.97
CA ALA A 140 -1.83 41.09 -15.02
C ALA A 140 -1.93 40.56 -16.46
N SER A 141 -0.94 40.92 -17.29
CA SER A 141 -0.87 40.48 -18.69
C SER A 141 -0.84 38.94 -18.80
N GLY A 142 -1.41 38.36 -19.87
CA GLY A 142 -1.28 36.92 -20.16
C GLY A 142 0.18 36.44 -20.19
N ARG A 143 1.12 37.34 -20.49
CA ARG A 143 2.56 37.11 -20.36
C ARG A 143 3.00 36.86 -18.92
N ALA A 144 2.51 37.64 -17.95
CA ALA A 144 2.81 37.43 -16.52
C ALA A 144 2.27 36.07 -16.03
N TYR A 145 1.08 35.67 -16.48
CA TYR A 145 0.53 34.35 -16.22
C TYR A 145 1.40 33.22 -16.80
N LEU A 146 1.77 33.31 -18.08
CA LEU A 146 2.59 32.29 -18.74
C LEU A 146 3.99 32.21 -18.11
N THR A 147 4.59 33.33 -17.70
CA THR A 147 5.87 33.36 -16.97
C THR A 147 5.76 32.67 -15.61
N ALA A 148 4.72 32.98 -14.81
CA ALA A 148 4.50 32.32 -13.52
C ALA A 148 4.25 30.82 -13.68
N ARG A 149 3.49 30.42 -14.70
CA ARG A 149 3.23 29.02 -15.01
C ARG A 149 4.49 28.28 -15.48
N ALA A 150 5.33 28.91 -16.30
CA ALA A 150 6.62 28.36 -16.72
C ALA A 150 7.58 28.17 -15.53
N ALA A 151 7.63 29.13 -14.60
CA ALA A 151 8.41 29.00 -13.37
C ALA A 151 7.92 27.84 -12.48
N GLY A 152 6.60 27.62 -12.40
CA GLY A 152 6.01 26.47 -11.72
C GLY A 152 6.41 25.13 -12.33
N HIS A 153 6.40 25.02 -13.66
CA HIS A 153 6.86 23.81 -14.36
C HIS A 153 8.36 23.56 -14.15
N ALA A 154 9.21 24.60 -14.29
CA ALA A 154 10.64 24.48 -14.07
C ALA A 154 10.98 23.98 -12.65
N ARG A 155 10.24 24.46 -11.64
CA ARG A 155 10.42 24.01 -10.25
C ARG A 155 9.98 22.55 -10.07
N ALA A 156 8.86 22.13 -10.68
CA ALA A 156 8.42 20.74 -10.64
C ALA A 156 9.42 19.79 -11.32
N GLU A 157 10.03 20.22 -12.42
CA GLU A 157 11.11 19.48 -13.09
C GLU A 157 12.37 19.39 -12.22
N GLU A 158 12.76 20.48 -11.54
CA GLU A 158 13.87 20.48 -10.58
C GLU A 158 13.63 19.49 -9.42
N VAL A 159 12.42 19.49 -8.85
CA VAL A 159 12.00 18.51 -7.82
C VAL A 159 12.10 17.09 -8.34
N ALA A 160 11.57 16.83 -9.54
CA ALA A 160 11.60 15.51 -10.16
C ALA A 160 13.04 15.05 -10.42
N GLY A 161 13.91 15.96 -10.87
CA GLY A 161 15.35 15.72 -11.05
C GLY A 161 16.06 15.39 -9.74
N ALA A 162 15.79 16.15 -8.68
CA ALA A 162 16.35 15.89 -7.35
C ALA A 162 15.91 14.53 -6.80
N LEU A 163 14.61 14.20 -6.91
CA LEU A 163 14.09 12.89 -6.51
C LEU A 163 14.72 11.75 -7.34
N ALA A 164 14.83 11.92 -8.66
CA ALA A 164 15.45 10.93 -9.54
C ALA A 164 16.92 10.68 -9.18
N ALA A 165 17.68 11.73 -8.83
CA ALA A 165 19.06 11.60 -8.38
C ALA A 165 19.19 10.85 -7.05
N VAL A 166 18.29 11.12 -6.08
CA VAL A 166 18.23 10.37 -4.82
C VAL A 166 17.92 8.90 -5.07
N VAL A 167 16.91 8.60 -5.90
CA VAL A 167 16.54 7.23 -6.26
C VAL A 167 17.68 6.50 -6.98
N ALA A 168 18.38 7.17 -7.90
CA ALA A 168 19.51 6.59 -8.61
C ALA A 168 20.66 6.21 -7.65
N ARG A 169 20.95 7.05 -6.66
CA ARG A 169 21.94 6.75 -5.61
C ARG A 169 21.53 5.56 -4.76
N LEU A 170 20.26 5.48 -4.37
CA LEU A 170 19.74 4.35 -3.58
C LEU A 170 19.78 3.03 -4.35
N ARG A 171 19.61 3.06 -5.68
CA ARG A 171 19.74 1.86 -6.54
C ARG A 171 21.18 1.40 -6.75
N ALA A 172 22.15 2.29 -6.56
CA ALA A 172 23.57 2.01 -6.80
C ALA A 172 24.34 1.61 -5.52
N ALA A 173 23.71 1.76 -4.35
CA ALA A 173 24.24 1.36 -3.04
C ALA A 173 23.84 -0.08 -2.72
#